data_AF-A0A8T4CWB6-F1
#
_entry.id   AF-A0A8T4CWB6-F1
#
_cell.length_a   1.000
_cell.length_b   1.000
_cell.length_c   1.000
_cell.angle_alpha   90.00
_cell.angle_beta   90.00
_cell.angle_gamma   90.00
#
_symmetry.space_group_name_H-M   'P 1'
#
loop_
_entity.id
_entity.type
_entity.pdbx_description
1 polymer ?
#
loop_
_entity_poly.entity_id
_entity_poly.type
_entity_poly.pdbx_seq_one_letter_code
_entity_poly.pdbx_strand_id
1 'polypeptide(L)'
;MSQSSKPSMLGSWQLVTGECRDDSSGEQVQYQAVQCRSLKVLSETHFSFITYQGGEFYFAAGGRYCCEGEQYTEWLDFASHPSMQNREFVFQFRIEGDLWHNTRWENGVQVEHEIWRRLDAQ
;
A
#
# COMPACT_ATOMS: atom_id res chain seq x y z
N MET A 1 -4.99 27.94 17.50
CA MET A 1 -4.03 26.82 17.44
C MET A 1 -4.19 26.21 16.06
N SER A 2 -3.18 26.31 15.20
CA SER A 2 -3.25 25.79 13.84
C SER A 2 -3.22 24.26 13.91
N GLN A 3 -4.35 23.59 13.72
CA GLN A 3 -4.34 22.16 13.39
C GLN A 3 -3.72 22.07 11.99
N SER A 4 -2.46 21.64 11.91
CA SER A 4 -1.97 21.09 10.65
C SER A 4 -2.88 19.92 10.31
N SER A 5 -3.77 20.10 9.34
CA SER A 5 -4.55 19.01 8.77
C SER A 5 -3.55 18.00 8.21
N LYS A 6 -3.42 16.83 8.84
CA LYS A 6 -2.68 15.73 8.23
C LYS A 6 -3.24 15.53 6.81
N PRO A 7 -2.41 15.36 5.78
CA PRO A 7 -2.90 15.06 4.45
C PRO A 7 -3.79 13.81 4.52
N SER A 8 -5.01 13.93 4.02
CA SER A 8 -5.97 12.85 4.11
C SER A 8 -5.58 11.72 3.16
N MET A 9 -5.47 10.49 3.67
CA MET A 9 -5.27 9.30 2.83
C MET A 9 -6.51 8.90 2.03
N LEU A 10 -7.66 9.55 2.28
CA LEU A 10 -8.90 9.28 1.58
C LEU A 10 -8.75 9.49 0.08
N GLY A 11 -9.42 8.65 -0.69
CA GLY A 11 -9.51 8.74 -2.14
C GLY A 11 -8.85 7.57 -2.86
N SER A 12 -8.60 7.81 -4.15
CA SER A 12 -8.09 6.83 -5.11
C SER A 12 -6.60 7.05 -5.36
N TRP A 13 -5.86 5.95 -5.38
CA TRP A 13 -4.41 5.94 -5.47
C TRP A 13 -3.94 4.91 -6.48
N GLN A 14 -2.97 5.28 -7.30
CA GLN A 14 -2.32 4.40 -8.27
C GLN A 14 -0.87 4.14 -7.85
N LEU A 15 -0.46 2.87 -7.87
CA LEU A 15 0.93 2.50 -7.61
C LEU A 15 1.84 3.06 -8.71
N VAL A 16 2.84 3.86 -8.33
CA VAL A 16 3.86 4.43 -9.23
C VAL A 16 5.05 3.51 -9.33
N THR A 17 5.53 3.07 -8.18
CA THR A 17 6.62 2.11 -8.03
C THR A 17 6.47 1.43 -6.69
N GLY A 18 7.02 0.22 -6.59
CA GLY A 18 7.30 -0.37 -5.30
C GLY A 18 8.43 -1.37 -5.41
N GLU A 19 9.05 -1.62 -4.28
CA GLU A 19 10.13 -2.57 -4.12
C GLU A 19 9.74 -3.49 -2.98
N CYS A 20 9.64 -4.79 -3.23
CA CYS A 20 9.52 -5.78 -2.17
C CYS A 20 10.73 -6.71 -2.21
N ARG A 21 11.12 -7.20 -1.04
CA ARG A 21 12.06 -8.31 -0.97
C ARG A 21 11.31 -9.59 -1.30
N ASP A 22 11.81 -10.35 -2.27
CA ASP A 22 11.31 -11.69 -2.54
C ASP A 22 11.70 -12.63 -1.40
N ASP A 23 10.71 -13.23 -0.73
CA ASP A 23 10.91 -14.14 0.40
C ASP A 23 11.69 -15.41 0.01
N SER A 24 11.70 -15.78 -1.28
CA SER A 24 12.35 -17.01 -1.78
C SER A 24 13.81 -16.80 -2.20
N SER A 25 14.14 -15.65 -2.77
CA SER A 25 15.48 -15.34 -3.29
C SER A 25 16.24 -14.33 -2.42
N GLY A 26 15.53 -13.55 -1.59
CA GLY A 26 16.09 -12.43 -0.83
C GLY A 26 16.44 -11.20 -1.68
N GLU A 27 16.18 -11.25 -3.00
CA GLU A 27 16.46 -10.14 -3.92
C GLU A 27 15.38 -9.06 -3.83
N GLN A 28 15.75 -7.82 -4.16
CA GLN A 28 14.79 -6.72 -4.29
C GLN A 28 14.11 -6.82 -5.66
N VAL A 29 12.79 -7.00 -5.65
CA VAL A 29 11.96 -7.01 -6.86
C VAL A 29 11.35 -5.63 -7.03
N GLN A 30 11.67 -4.95 -8.13
CA GLN A 30 11.02 -3.70 -8.52
C GLN A 30 9.72 -3.99 -9.27
N TYR A 31 8.60 -3.44 -8.80
CA TYR A 31 7.28 -3.61 -9.42
C TYR A 31 7.20 -3.08 -10.86
N GLN A 32 8.04 -2.12 -11.24
CA GLN A 32 8.15 -1.66 -12.63
C GLN A 32 8.69 -2.75 -13.57
N ALA A 33 9.59 -3.63 -13.09
CA ALA A 33 10.16 -4.71 -13.89
C ALA A 33 9.12 -5.76 -14.29
N VAL A 34 8.01 -5.86 -13.54
CA VAL A 34 6.96 -6.87 -13.74
C VAL A 34 5.66 -6.32 -14.34
N GLN A 35 5.69 -5.09 -14.89
CA GLN A 35 4.50 -4.43 -15.45
C GLN A 35 3.31 -4.37 -14.48
N CYS A 36 3.60 -4.24 -13.18
CA CYS A 36 2.59 -4.18 -12.14
C CYS A 36 1.82 -2.85 -12.21
N ARG A 37 0.50 -2.94 -12.16
CA ARG A 37 -0.43 -1.82 -12.05
C ARG A 37 -1.39 -2.12 -10.91
N SER A 38 -1.40 -1.26 -9.90
CA SER A 38 -2.30 -1.40 -8.76
C SER A 38 -3.12 -0.12 -8.55
N LEU A 39 -4.38 -0.31 -8.16
CA LEU A 39 -5.31 0.73 -7.75
C LEU A 39 -5.74 0.44 -6.33
N LYS A 40 -5.66 1.44 -5.46
CA LYS A 40 -6.11 1.38 -4.06
C LYS A 40 -7.12 2.50 -3.81
N VAL A 41 -8.20 2.20 -3.11
CA VAL A 41 -9.23 3.16 -2.72
C VAL A 41 -9.41 3.09 -1.21
N LEU A 42 -9.39 4.26 -0.55
CA LEU A 42 -9.57 4.37 0.89
C LEU A 42 -10.80 5.23 1.22
N SER A 43 -11.65 4.69 2.08
CA SER A 43 -12.67 5.42 2.85
C SER A 43 -12.15 5.74 4.25
N GLU A 44 -12.94 6.33 5.14
CA GLU A 44 -12.50 6.71 6.49
C GLU A 44 -11.95 5.57 7.35
N THR A 45 -12.40 4.34 7.11
CA THR A 45 -12.11 3.18 7.97
C THR A 45 -11.68 1.93 7.21
N HIS A 46 -11.86 1.92 5.89
CA HIS A 46 -11.67 0.74 5.06
C HIS A 46 -10.93 1.08 3.78
N PHE A 47 -10.24 0.08 3.25
CA PHE A 47 -9.57 0.15 1.98
C PHE A 47 -9.89 -1.07 1.11
N SER A 48 -9.67 -0.93 -0.19
CA SER A 48 -9.57 -2.05 -1.11
C SER A 48 -8.49 -1.75 -2.13
N PHE A 49 -7.85 -2.80 -2.64
CA PHE A 49 -6.94 -2.67 -3.77
C PHE A 49 -7.04 -3.87 -4.71
N ILE A 50 -6.65 -3.60 -5.95
CA ILE A 50 -6.56 -4.58 -7.03
C ILE A 50 -5.24 -4.36 -7.76
N THR A 51 -4.55 -5.45 -8.04
CA THR A 51 -3.28 -5.49 -8.74
C THR A 51 -3.42 -6.34 -10.00
N TYR A 52 -2.93 -5.79 -11.11
CA TYR A 52 -2.80 -6.42 -12.41
C TYR A 52 -1.32 -6.49 -12.74
N GLN A 53 -0.82 -7.66 -13.14
CA GLN A 53 0.59 -7.89 -13.41
C GLN A 53 0.70 -8.69 -14.70
N GLY A 54 1.66 -8.36 -15.57
CA GLY A 54 1.93 -9.13 -16.80
C GLY A 54 0.76 -9.26 -17.79
N GLY A 55 -0.28 -8.43 -17.68
CA GLY A 55 -1.46 -8.54 -18.54
C GLY A 55 -2.58 -9.42 -18.00
N GLU A 56 -2.55 -9.80 -16.71
CA GLU A 56 -3.61 -10.57 -16.07
C GLU A 56 -3.88 -10.13 -14.62
N PHE A 57 -5.02 -10.58 -14.09
CA PHE A 57 -5.38 -10.35 -12.69
C PHE A 57 -4.36 -11.06 -11.81
N TYR A 58 -3.78 -10.31 -10.87
CA TYR A 58 -2.76 -10.84 -9.97
C TYR A 58 -3.27 -11.01 -8.55
N PHE A 59 -3.81 -9.94 -7.96
CA PHE A 59 -4.23 -9.97 -6.56
C PHE A 59 -5.30 -8.92 -6.28
N ALA A 60 -6.19 -9.21 -5.34
CA ALA A 60 -7.07 -8.20 -4.74
C ALA A 60 -7.25 -8.49 -3.26
N ALA A 61 -7.32 -7.43 -2.47
CA ALA A 61 -7.65 -7.52 -1.06
C ALA A 61 -8.33 -6.24 -0.57
N GLY A 62 -8.93 -6.33 0.60
CA GLY A 62 -9.55 -5.19 1.25
C GLY A 62 -9.93 -5.53 2.68
N GLY A 63 -10.23 -4.49 3.44
CA GLY A 63 -10.57 -4.61 4.85
C GLY A 63 -10.43 -3.29 5.57
N ARG A 64 -10.11 -3.35 6.85
CA ARG A 64 -10.01 -2.18 7.72
C ARG A 64 -8.60 -1.64 7.77
N TYR A 65 -8.50 -0.37 8.11
CA TYR A 65 -7.20 0.23 8.43
C TYR A 65 -7.32 1.27 9.55
N CYS A 66 -6.19 1.60 10.15
CA CYS A 66 -6.06 2.79 10.99
C CYS A 66 -4.75 3.53 10.71
N CYS A 67 -4.71 4.80 11.12
CA CYS A 67 -3.51 5.63 11.06
C CYS A 67 -3.23 6.25 12.43
N GLU A 68 -2.08 5.95 13.00
CA GLU A 68 -1.65 6.44 14.31
C GLU A 68 -0.25 7.07 14.18
N GLY A 69 -0.14 8.38 14.37
CA GLY A 69 1.12 9.08 14.13
C GLY A 69 1.56 9.00 12.66
N GLU A 70 2.69 8.33 12.42
CA GLU A 70 3.27 8.00 11.10
C GLU A 70 3.09 6.51 10.75
N GLN A 71 2.28 5.78 11.52
CA GLN A 71 1.98 4.37 11.29
C GLN A 71 0.65 4.21 10.58
N TYR A 72 0.64 3.33 9.57
CA TYR A 72 -0.53 2.90 8.82
C TYR A 72 -0.65 1.38 8.94
N THR A 73 -1.76 0.89 9.50
CA THR A 73 -1.98 -0.54 9.70
C THR A 73 -3.16 -1.01 8.87
N GLU A 74 -2.95 -2.04 8.05
CA GLU A 74 -3.97 -2.70 7.23
C GLU A 74 -4.31 -4.08 7.81
N TRP A 75 -5.60 -4.41 7.90
CA TRP A 75 -6.09 -5.75 8.18
C TRP A 75 -6.86 -6.27 6.97
N LEU A 76 -6.36 -7.34 6.34
CA LEU A 76 -6.97 -7.94 5.15
C LEU A 76 -8.13 -8.85 5.57
N ASP A 77 -9.30 -8.27 5.81
CA ASP A 77 -10.52 -9.02 6.12
C ASP A 77 -10.96 -9.87 4.89
N PHE A 78 -10.65 -9.40 3.67
CA PHE A 78 -10.88 -10.07 2.40
C PHE A 78 -9.60 -10.15 1.57
N ALA A 79 -9.34 -11.30 0.94
CA ALA A 79 -8.22 -11.48 0.02
C ALA A 79 -8.56 -12.52 -1.06
N SER A 80 -8.03 -12.35 -2.28
CA SER A 80 -8.21 -13.31 -3.37
C SER A 80 -7.43 -14.61 -3.15
N HIS A 81 -6.39 -14.59 -2.30
CA HIS A 81 -5.65 -15.77 -1.86
C HIS A 81 -5.98 -16.07 -0.38
N PRO A 82 -6.48 -17.29 -0.05
CA PRO A 82 -6.86 -17.64 1.32
C PRO A 82 -5.72 -17.50 2.34
N SER A 83 -4.47 -17.73 1.94
CA SER A 83 -3.29 -17.58 2.80
C SER A 83 -3.04 -16.14 3.26
N MET A 84 -3.64 -15.15 2.59
CA MET A 84 -3.49 -13.74 2.90
C MET A 84 -4.65 -13.19 3.75
N GLN A 85 -5.71 -13.98 3.95
CA GLN A 85 -6.86 -13.55 4.73
C GLN A 85 -6.50 -13.42 6.21
N ASN A 86 -7.02 -12.37 6.85
CA ASN A 86 -6.77 -11.99 8.24
C ASN A 86 -5.30 -11.68 8.56
N ARG A 87 -4.48 -11.39 7.55
CA ARG A 87 -3.12 -10.88 7.76
C ARG A 87 -3.16 -9.40 8.11
N GLU A 88 -2.21 -9.02 8.94
CA GLU A 88 -1.94 -7.64 9.33
C GLU A 88 -0.66 -7.15 8.66
N PHE A 89 -0.70 -5.91 8.16
CA PHE A 89 0.47 -5.23 7.61
C PHE A 89 0.63 -3.87 8.27
N VAL A 90 1.83 -3.59 8.75
CA VAL A 90 2.17 -2.34 9.43
C VAL A 90 3.20 -1.61 8.59
N PHE A 91 2.83 -0.40 8.16
CA PHE A 91 3.66 0.48 7.36
C PHE A 91 3.98 1.75 8.15
N GLN A 92 5.18 2.28 7.93
CA GLN A 92 5.43 3.70 8.13
C GLN A 92 4.95 4.44 6.88
N PHE A 93 4.18 5.51 7.04
CA PHE A 93 3.66 6.26 5.92
C PHE A 93 3.99 7.75 5.98
N ARG A 94 4.07 8.35 4.80
CA ARG A 94 4.16 9.80 4.64
C ARG A 94 3.42 10.23 3.38
N ILE A 95 2.69 11.34 3.46
CA ILE A 95 2.11 12.00 2.28
C ILE A 95 2.87 13.29 2.01
N GLU A 96 3.39 13.42 0.79
CA GLU A 96 4.09 14.59 0.27
C GLU A 96 3.39 15.05 -1.02
N GLY A 97 2.50 16.03 -0.92
CA GLY A 97 1.63 16.44 -2.02
C GLY A 97 0.69 15.31 -2.46
N ASP A 98 0.81 14.90 -3.71
CA ASP A 98 0.03 13.80 -4.31
C ASP A 98 0.72 12.45 -4.21
N LEU A 99 1.87 12.36 -3.55
CA LEU A 99 2.60 11.12 -3.35
C LEU A 99 2.40 10.61 -1.94
N TRP A 100 2.02 9.34 -1.84
CA TRP A 100 1.95 8.59 -0.60
C TRP A 100 3.05 7.53 -0.61
N HIS A 101 3.96 7.66 0.34
CA HIS A 101 5.06 6.74 0.58
C HIS A 101 4.66 5.79 1.71
N ASN A 102 4.80 4.48 1.48
CA ASN A 102 4.64 3.43 2.48
C ASN A 102 5.92 2.62 2.57
N THR A 103 6.38 2.33 3.78
CA THR A 103 7.57 1.51 4.01
C THR A 103 7.28 0.48 5.09
N ARG A 104 7.58 -0.79 4.82
CA ARG A 104 7.51 -1.87 5.81
C ARG A 104 8.91 -2.31 6.21
N TRP A 105 9.08 -2.51 7.52
CA TRP A 105 10.33 -2.92 8.13
C TRP A 105 10.12 -4.22 8.91
N GLU A 106 11.02 -5.17 8.73
CA GLU A 106 11.04 -6.42 9.50
C GLU A 106 12.45 -6.63 10.06
N ASN A 107 12.56 -6.84 11.36
CA ASN A 107 13.83 -7.05 12.06
C ASN A 107 14.91 -5.99 11.75
N GLY A 108 14.50 -4.73 11.58
CA GLY A 108 15.40 -3.61 11.26
C GLY A 108 15.81 -3.50 9.79
N VAL A 109 15.26 -4.35 8.91
CA VAL A 109 15.51 -4.34 7.47
C VAL A 109 14.27 -3.83 6.74
N GLN A 110 14.46 -2.92 5.79
CA GLN A 110 13.39 -2.49 4.90
C GLN A 110 13.06 -3.65 3.95
N VAL A 111 11.84 -4.18 4.07
CA VAL A 111 11.36 -5.30 3.24
C VAL A 111 10.44 -4.83 2.13
N GLU A 112 9.86 -3.64 2.26
CA GLU A 112 8.92 -3.09 1.29
C GLU A 112 8.97 -1.57 1.29
N HIS A 113 8.92 -0.97 0.10
CA HIS A 113 8.69 0.45 -0.09
C HIS A 113 7.82 0.68 -1.31
N GLU A 114 6.68 1.34 -1.12
CA GLU A 114 5.71 1.65 -2.17
C GLU A 114 5.50 3.16 -2.26
N ILE A 115 5.37 3.64 -3.50
CA ILE A 115 4.98 5.01 -3.78
C ILE A 115 3.69 4.98 -4.58
N TRP A 116 2.65 5.59 -4.01
CA TRP A 116 1.32 5.72 -4.59
C TRP A 116 1.06 7.17 -4.99
N ARG A 117 0.43 7.38 -6.14
CA ARG A 117 0.01 8.70 -6.62
C ARG A 117 -1.50 8.85 -6.48
N ARG A 118 -1.93 9.98 -5.92
CA ARG A 118 -3.34 10.35 -5.83
C ARG A 118 -3.92 10.57 -7.23
N LEU A 119 -5.09 10.02 -7.49
CA LEU A 119 -5.83 10.21 -8.74
C LEU A 119 -6.88 11.32 -8.65
N ASP A 120 -7.37 11.59 -7.45
CA ASP A 120 -8.45 12.57 -7.22
C ASP A 120 -7.94 14.01 -7.07
N ALA A 121 -6.65 14.26 -7.32
CA ALA A 121 -6.08 15.60 -7.32
C ALA A 121 -6.62 16.37 -8.54
N GLN A 122 -7.50 17.35 -8.29
CA GLN A 122 -7.98 18.32 -9.28
C GLN A 122 -7.20 19.62 -9.16
#